data_AF-A0AAE1C3E8-F1
#
_entry.id   AF-A0AAE1C3E8-F1
#
_cell.length_a   1.000
_cell.length_b   1.000
_cell.length_c   1.000
_cell.angle_alpha   90.00
_cell.angle_beta   90.00
_cell.angle_gamma   90.00
#
_symmetry.space_group_name_H-M   'P 1'
#
loop_
_entity.id
_entity.type
_entity.pdbx_description
1 polymer ?
#
loop_
_entity_poly.entity_id
_entity_poly.type
_entity_poly.pdbx_seq_one_letter_code
_entity_poly.pdbx_strand_id
1 'polypeptide(L)'
;MSSLLLRLSIGILMLCAALEMALLSNMVYWLHYTAGGAFQILYHNTSFSLHGKPVGLLVNQGHTSNGAAGTAFVAVGLGGIVALSLRKRIGGGGGTGGSGFAKGFYFTWLTLTCLNALLSIVALIYTFLLTATHAGQSIDLSLASKLDNHPYPNYVAYPDLLWTPENWFSAVLELDFVDAGVRRDHGVRSAVFCIMLRRW
;
A
#
# COMPACT_ATOMS: atom_id res chain seq x y z
N MET A 1 23.84 -5.69 -26.39
CA MET A 1 23.89 -5.16 -25.01
C MET A 1 22.54 -4.60 -24.52
N SER A 2 21.68 -4.04 -25.38
CA SER A 2 20.38 -3.45 -25.00
C SER A 2 19.32 -4.43 -24.46
N SER A 3 19.31 -5.71 -24.86
CA SER A 3 18.29 -6.67 -24.43
C SER A 3 18.52 -7.26 -23.03
N LEU A 4 19.75 -7.23 -22.52
CA LEU A 4 20.07 -7.71 -21.17
C LEU A 4 19.56 -6.71 -20.14
N LEU A 5 19.91 -5.43 -20.32
CA LEU A 5 19.48 -4.33 -19.46
C LEU A 5 17.96 -4.29 -19.34
N LEU A 6 17.24 -4.36 -20.48
CA LEU A 6 15.77 -4.35 -20.48
C LEU A 6 15.15 -5.51 -19.67
N ARG A 7 15.73 -6.72 -19.76
CA ARG A 7 15.25 -7.86 -18.96
C ARG A 7 15.54 -7.70 -17.48
N LEU A 8 16.71 -7.16 -17.13
CA LEU A 8 17.05 -6.85 -15.75
C LEU A 8 16.11 -5.78 -15.20
N SER A 9 15.85 -4.71 -15.95
CA SER A 9 14.90 -3.66 -15.57
C SER A 9 13.49 -4.20 -15.35
N ILE A 10 12.99 -5.07 -16.23
CA ILE A 10 11.68 -5.73 -16.06
C ILE A 10 11.69 -6.61 -14.79
N GLY A 11 12.75 -7.39 -14.57
CA GLY A 11 12.88 -8.23 -13.38
C GLY A 11 12.88 -7.43 -12.08
N ILE A 12 13.63 -6.34 -12.03
CA ILE A 12 13.66 -5.41 -10.88
C ILE A 12 12.27 -4.78 -10.68
N LEU A 13 11.64 -4.29 -11.74
CA LEU A 13 10.31 -3.69 -11.68
C LEU A 13 9.25 -4.67 -11.15
N MET A 14 9.28 -5.92 -11.60
CA MET A 14 8.39 -6.97 -11.10
C MET A 14 8.63 -7.27 -9.62
N LEU A 15 9.90 -7.34 -9.19
CA LEU A 15 10.24 -7.54 -7.79
C LEU A 15 9.73 -6.38 -6.92
N CYS A 16 9.97 -5.14 -7.35
CA CYS A 16 9.46 -3.95 -6.66
C CYS A 16 7.93 -3.95 -6.57
N ALA A 17 7.24 -4.25 -7.67
CA ALA A 17 5.78 -4.33 -7.70
C ALA A 17 5.22 -5.44 -6.81
N ALA A 18 5.87 -6.61 -6.78
CA ALA A 18 5.47 -7.72 -5.91
C ALA A 18 5.67 -7.38 -4.43
N LEU A 19 6.79 -6.74 -4.08
CA LEU A 19 7.04 -6.27 -2.71
C LEU A 19 6.01 -5.23 -2.28
N GLU A 20 5.70 -4.25 -3.14
CA GLU A 20 4.68 -3.24 -2.87
C GLU A 20 3.30 -3.88 -2.61
N MET A 21 2.86 -4.79 -3.48
CA MET A 21 1.59 -5.49 -3.29
C MET A 21 1.58 -6.36 -2.02
N ALA A 22 2.68 -7.04 -1.68
CA ALA A 22 2.78 -7.85 -0.47
C ALA A 22 2.67 -6.99 0.78
N LEU A 23 3.30 -5.82 0.78
CA LEU A 23 3.27 -4.88 1.88
C LEU A 23 1.89 -4.21 2.02
N LEU A 24 1.24 -3.81 0.92
CA LEU A 24 -0.14 -3.32 0.92
C LEU A 24 -1.12 -4.39 1.41
N SER A 25 -0.94 -5.65 1.01
CA SER A 25 -1.75 -6.78 1.49
C SER A 25 -1.59 -6.98 2.99
N ASN A 26 -0.37 -6.84 3.51
CA ASN A 26 -0.11 -6.90 4.95
C ASN A 26 -0.77 -5.72 5.70
N MET A 27 -0.76 -4.51 5.14
CA MET A 27 -1.47 -3.37 5.69
C MET A 27 -2.99 -3.62 5.74
N VAL A 28 -3.58 -4.10 4.64
CA VAL A 28 -5.01 -4.43 4.59
C VAL A 28 -5.35 -5.53 5.59
N TYR A 29 -4.53 -6.58 5.69
CA TYR A 29 -4.70 -7.63 6.68
C TYR A 29 -4.68 -7.08 8.11
N TRP A 30 -3.70 -6.23 8.44
CA TRP A 30 -3.64 -5.57 9.74
C TRP A 30 -4.90 -4.72 9.99
N LEU A 31 -5.35 -3.98 8.98
CA LEU A 31 -6.55 -3.16 9.09
C LEU A 31 -7.80 -4.01 9.35
N HIS A 32 -7.94 -5.17 8.73
CA HIS A 32 -9.09 -6.04 8.98
C HIS A 32 -8.98 -6.81 10.30
N TYR A 33 -7.79 -7.29 10.65
CA TYR A 33 -7.59 -8.19 11.78
C TYR A 33 -7.33 -7.46 13.09
N THR A 34 -6.43 -6.48 13.08
CA THR A 34 -6.01 -5.75 14.28
C THR A 34 -6.88 -4.52 14.49
N ALA A 35 -7.06 -3.69 13.46
CA ALA A 35 -7.87 -2.48 13.58
C ALA A 35 -9.39 -2.77 13.65
N GLY A 36 -9.83 -3.99 13.30
CA GLY A 36 -11.21 -4.44 13.53
C GLY A 36 -11.56 -4.68 15.01
N GLY A 37 -10.55 -4.72 15.89
CA GLY A 37 -10.73 -4.85 17.34
C GLY A 37 -10.79 -3.51 18.06
N ALA A 38 -10.53 -3.55 19.38
CA ALA A 38 -10.36 -2.36 20.21
C ALA A 38 -9.09 -2.47 21.05
N PHE A 39 -8.47 -1.32 21.33
CA PHE A 39 -7.30 -1.20 22.18
C PHE A 39 -7.70 -0.65 23.55
N GLN A 40 -7.14 -1.22 24.60
CA GLN A 40 -7.33 -0.71 25.96
C GLN A 40 -6.24 0.32 26.26
N ILE A 41 -6.67 1.58 26.39
CA ILE A 41 -5.79 2.73 26.60
C ILE A 41 -5.92 3.20 28.04
N LEU A 42 -4.78 3.46 28.68
CA LEU A 42 -4.70 4.03 30.01
C LEU A 42 -4.78 5.56 29.92
N TYR A 43 -5.65 6.16 30.73
CA TYR A 43 -5.80 7.61 30.85
C TYR A 43 -6.22 8.00 32.26
N HIS A 44 -5.42 8.84 32.92
CA HIS A 44 -5.65 9.32 34.30
C HIS A 44 -5.98 8.18 35.30
N ASN A 45 -5.20 7.09 35.29
CA ASN A 45 -5.40 5.88 36.13
C ASN A 45 -6.71 5.11 35.87
N THR A 46 -7.46 5.46 34.84
CA THR A 46 -8.59 4.68 34.33
C THR A 46 -8.25 4.11 32.96
N SER A 47 -8.94 3.07 32.52
CA SER A 47 -8.79 2.54 31.17
C SER A 47 -10.06 2.74 30.36
N PHE A 48 -9.91 3.07 29.09
CA PHE A 48 -11.02 3.10 28.15
C PHE A 48 -10.67 2.32 26.88
N SER A 49 -11.72 1.89 26.19
CA SER A 49 -11.64 1.13 24.95
C SER A 49 -11.58 2.11 23.78
N LEU A 50 -10.57 2.00 22.91
CA LEU A 50 -10.47 2.77 21.67
C LEU A 50 -10.66 1.83 20.48
N HIS A 51 -11.61 2.11 19.58
CA HIS A 51 -11.78 1.30 18.39
C HIS A 51 -10.52 1.37 17.50
N GLY A 52 -10.14 0.25 16.90
CA GLY A 52 -8.89 0.18 16.14
C GLY A 52 -8.91 0.99 14.84
N LYS A 53 -10.07 1.47 14.39
CA LYS A 53 -10.24 2.36 13.22
C LYS A 53 -10.90 3.68 13.60
N PRO A 54 -10.49 4.80 12.98
CA PRO A 54 -11.27 6.02 13.02
C PRO A 54 -12.43 5.95 12.00
N VAL A 55 -13.42 6.82 12.16
CA VAL A 55 -14.50 7.00 11.17
C VAL A 55 -13.93 7.49 9.84
N GLY A 56 -13.00 8.45 9.90
CA GLY A 56 -12.41 9.13 8.76
C GLY A 56 -11.17 8.45 8.17
N LEU A 57 -11.19 7.14 7.92
CA LEU A 57 -10.01 6.45 7.37
C LEU A 57 -9.88 6.63 5.85
N LEU A 58 -8.80 7.27 5.42
CA LEU A 58 -8.43 7.49 4.02
C LEU A 58 -7.79 6.21 3.47
N VAL A 59 -8.55 5.38 2.75
CA VAL A 59 -8.05 4.12 2.16
C VAL A 59 -7.72 4.23 0.67
N ASN A 60 -8.13 5.32 0.04
CA ASN A 60 -8.02 5.51 -1.41
C ASN A 60 -6.57 5.56 -1.90
N GLN A 61 -5.63 6.04 -1.08
CA GLN A 61 -4.21 6.02 -1.47
C GLN A 61 -3.66 4.59 -1.56
N GLY A 62 -4.09 3.69 -0.66
CA GLY A 62 -3.72 2.28 -0.71
C GLY A 62 -4.30 1.57 -1.94
N HIS A 63 -5.56 1.84 -2.29
CA HIS A 63 -6.18 1.31 -3.50
C HIS A 63 -5.47 1.79 -4.78
N THR A 64 -5.09 3.06 -4.82
CA THR A 64 -4.38 3.65 -5.95
C THR A 64 -2.99 3.04 -6.12
N SER A 65 -2.20 2.92 -5.03
CA SER A 65 -0.88 2.27 -5.08
C SER A 65 -0.99 0.80 -5.51
N ASN A 66 -1.98 0.07 -4.98
CA ASN A 66 -2.20 -1.33 -5.35
C ASN A 66 -2.53 -1.49 -6.85
N GLY A 67 -3.40 -0.62 -7.38
CA GLY A 67 -3.72 -0.61 -8.81
C GLY A 67 -2.50 -0.36 -9.69
N ALA A 68 -1.64 0.59 -9.29
CA ALA A 68 -0.40 0.88 -10.00
C ALA A 68 0.60 -0.29 -9.93
N ALA A 69 0.81 -0.88 -8.75
CA ALA A 69 1.70 -2.02 -8.55
C ALA A 69 1.22 -3.28 -9.29
N GLY A 70 -0.07 -3.59 -9.22
CA GLY A 70 -0.67 -4.72 -9.95
C GLY A 70 -0.54 -4.58 -11.46
N THR A 71 -0.78 -3.37 -11.99
CA THR A 71 -0.60 -3.08 -13.42
C THR A 71 0.87 -3.19 -13.84
N ALA A 72 1.79 -2.72 -13.01
CA ALA A 72 3.23 -2.87 -13.23
C ALA A 72 3.66 -4.34 -13.28
N PHE A 73 3.16 -5.17 -12.35
CA PHE A 73 3.50 -6.59 -12.30
C PHE A 73 2.96 -7.36 -13.51
N VAL A 74 1.68 -7.17 -13.82
CA VAL A 74 0.98 -7.94 -14.87
C VAL A 74 1.24 -7.37 -16.26
N ALA A 75 0.81 -6.13 -16.51
CA ALA A 75 0.84 -5.55 -17.85
C ALA A 75 2.27 -5.21 -18.29
N VAL A 76 3.09 -4.64 -17.42
CA VAL A 76 4.48 -4.28 -17.75
C VAL A 76 5.41 -5.48 -17.59
N GLY A 77 5.33 -6.19 -16.47
CA GLY A 77 6.17 -7.34 -16.15
C GLY A 77 5.93 -8.54 -17.05
N LEU A 78 4.79 -9.22 -16.86
CA LEU A 78 4.44 -10.41 -17.65
C LEU A 78 4.26 -10.06 -19.13
N GLY A 79 3.60 -8.95 -19.43
CA GLY A 79 3.47 -8.45 -20.80
C GLY A 79 4.83 -8.20 -21.47
N GLY A 80 5.84 -7.73 -20.71
CA GLY A 80 7.18 -7.48 -21.23
C GLY A 80 7.95 -8.76 -21.53
N ILE A 81 7.80 -9.79 -20.69
CA ILE A 81 8.35 -11.12 -20.96
C ILE A 81 7.78 -11.67 -22.27
N VAL A 82 6.47 -11.57 -22.47
CA VAL A 82 5.80 -12.02 -23.70
C VAL A 82 6.25 -11.18 -24.90
N ALA A 83 6.27 -9.86 -24.79
CA ALA A 83 6.65 -8.94 -25.88
C ALA A 83 8.09 -9.21 -26.36
N LEU A 84 9.03 -9.41 -25.43
CA LEU A 84 10.43 -9.69 -25.76
C LEU A 84 10.64 -11.10 -26.32
N SER A 85 9.84 -12.07 -25.88
CA SER A 85 9.86 -13.44 -26.39
C SER A 85 9.33 -13.49 -27.83
N LEU A 86 8.25 -12.77 -28.12
CA LEU A 86 7.71 -12.63 -29.47
C LEU A 86 8.70 -11.92 -30.41
N ARG A 87 9.36 -10.85 -29.94
CA ARG A 87 10.37 -10.12 -30.73
C ARG A 87 11.54 -11.00 -31.16
N LYS A 88 11.98 -11.94 -30.31
CA LYS A 88 13.05 -12.90 -30.66
C LYS A 88 12.67 -13.85 -31.81
N ARG A 89 11.39 -14.22 -31.91
CA ARG A 89 10.89 -15.15 -32.94
C ARG A 89 10.79 -14.52 -34.33
N ILE A 90 10.69 -13.20 -34.42
CA ILE A 90 10.61 -12.46 -35.69
C ILE A 90 11.98 -12.41 -36.42
N GLY A 91 13.09 -12.40 -35.68
CA GLY A 91 14.44 -12.31 -36.26
C GLY A 91 15.03 -13.64 -36.76
N GLY A 92 14.36 -14.78 -36.52
CA GLY A 92 14.93 -16.12 -36.70
C GLY A 92 14.40 -16.95 -37.87
N GLY A 93 13.35 -16.54 -38.59
CA GLY A 93 12.88 -17.28 -39.77
C GLY A 93 11.46 -16.98 -40.24
N GLY A 94 11.34 -16.47 -41.48
CA GLY A 94 10.42 -16.97 -42.52
C GLY A 94 8.89 -16.94 -42.35
N GLY A 95 8.29 -16.36 -41.30
CA GLY A 95 6.83 -16.39 -41.12
C GLY A 95 6.12 -15.05 -41.42
N THR A 96 5.54 -14.91 -42.61
CA THR A 96 4.85 -13.69 -43.10
C THR A 96 3.55 -13.33 -42.36
N GLY A 97 2.98 -14.22 -41.53
CA GLY A 97 1.76 -13.97 -40.76
C GLY A 97 1.95 -13.46 -39.31
N GLY A 98 3.10 -13.72 -38.67
CA GLY A 98 3.34 -13.40 -37.25
C GLY A 98 3.96 -12.03 -36.96
N SER A 99 4.48 -11.37 -38.00
CA SER A 99 5.25 -10.11 -37.91
C SER A 99 4.38 -8.91 -37.49
N GLY A 100 3.15 -8.80 -38.01
CA GLY A 100 2.24 -7.69 -37.70
C GLY A 100 1.71 -7.73 -36.27
N PHE A 101 1.22 -8.91 -35.83
CA PHE A 101 0.73 -9.11 -34.47
C PHE A 101 1.81 -8.85 -33.41
N ALA A 102 3.03 -9.38 -33.61
CA ALA A 102 4.10 -9.20 -32.65
C ALA A 102 4.62 -7.75 -32.58
N LYS A 103 4.62 -7.01 -33.70
CA LYS A 103 4.88 -5.57 -33.71
C LYS A 103 3.78 -4.79 -32.99
N GLY A 104 2.50 -5.07 -33.29
CA GLY A 104 1.36 -4.44 -32.64
C GLY A 104 1.37 -4.67 -31.13
N PHE A 105 1.56 -5.91 -30.70
CA PHE A 105 1.67 -6.26 -29.28
C PHE A 105 2.82 -5.52 -28.59
N TYR A 106 3.99 -5.42 -29.23
CA TYR A 106 5.12 -4.68 -28.69
C TYR A 106 4.82 -3.19 -28.49
N PHE A 107 4.18 -2.54 -29.46
CA PHE A 107 3.77 -1.14 -29.33
C PHE A 107 2.69 -0.95 -28.25
N THR A 108 1.69 -1.83 -28.19
CA THR A 108 0.68 -1.81 -27.13
C THR A 108 1.32 -1.96 -25.76
N TRP A 109 2.22 -2.94 -25.58
CA TRP A 109 2.97 -3.13 -24.34
C TRP A 109 3.82 -1.90 -23.98
N LEU A 110 4.48 -1.28 -24.95
CA LEU A 110 5.27 -0.08 -24.73
C LEU A 110 4.39 1.10 -24.28
N THR A 111 3.25 1.32 -24.92
CA THR A 111 2.26 2.33 -24.52
C THR A 111 1.76 2.09 -23.10
N LEU A 112 1.39 0.84 -22.77
CA LEU A 112 0.97 0.47 -21.42
C LEU A 112 2.08 0.69 -20.40
N THR A 113 3.34 0.48 -20.78
CA THR A 113 4.50 0.76 -19.91
C THR A 113 4.62 2.25 -19.61
N CYS A 114 4.48 3.11 -20.62
CA CYS A 114 4.48 4.57 -20.42
C CYS A 114 3.31 5.04 -19.55
N LEU A 115 2.10 4.55 -19.82
CA LEU A 115 0.91 4.88 -19.01
C LEU A 115 1.05 4.40 -17.57
N ASN A 116 1.59 3.19 -17.36
CA ASN A 116 1.85 2.66 -16.03
C ASN A 116 2.90 3.49 -15.29
N ALA A 117 3.96 3.97 -15.96
CA ALA A 117 4.95 4.83 -15.33
C ALA A 117 4.31 6.15 -14.84
N LEU A 118 3.45 6.77 -15.65
CA LEU A 118 2.70 7.97 -15.24
C LEU A 118 1.77 7.66 -14.06
N LEU A 119 1.03 6.55 -14.11
CA LEU A 119 0.16 6.12 -13.03
C LEU A 119 0.94 5.89 -11.73
N SER A 120 2.10 5.23 -11.79
CA SER A 120 2.96 5.00 -10.63
C SER A 120 3.50 6.31 -10.04
N ILE A 121 3.91 7.26 -10.86
CA ILE A 121 4.36 8.58 -10.39
C ILE A 121 3.21 9.33 -9.70
N VAL A 122 2.02 9.35 -10.32
CA VAL A 122 0.85 10.01 -9.73
C VAL A 122 0.42 9.33 -8.43
N ALA A 123 0.40 7.99 -8.40
CA ALA A 123 0.10 7.23 -7.19
C ALA A 123 1.09 7.54 -6.07
N LEU A 124 2.39 7.62 -6.39
CA LEU A 124 3.45 7.97 -5.45
C LEU A 124 3.25 9.39 -4.90
N ILE A 125 3.08 10.39 -5.77
CA ILE A 125 2.85 11.77 -5.33
C ILE A 125 1.61 11.86 -4.46
N TYR A 126 0.53 11.19 -4.86
CA TYR A 126 -0.72 11.18 -4.12
C TYR A 126 -0.57 10.55 -2.73
N THR A 127 0.07 9.39 -2.60
CA THR A 127 0.28 8.73 -1.30
C THR A 127 1.16 9.59 -0.39
N PHE A 128 2.27 10.13 -0.89
CA PHE A 128 3.17 10.97 -0.11
C PHE A 128 2.52 12.27 0.34
N LEU A 129 1.88 12.99 -0.58
CA LEU A 129 1.23 14.26 -0.26
C LEU A 129 0.13 14.07 0.78
N LEU A 130 -0.68 13.02 0.63
CA LEU A 130 -1.77 12.75 1.56
C LEU A 130 -1.25 12.35 2.96
N THR A 131 -0.20 11.53 3.04
CA THR A 131 0.42 11.18 4.32
C THR A 131 1.10 12.40 4.98
N ALA A 132 1.78 13.24 4.20
CA ALA A 132 2.45 14.44 4.71
C ALA A 132 1.46 15.51 5.19
N THR A 133 0.35 15.72 4.47
CA THR A 133 -0.70 16.69 4.85
C THR A 133 -1.40 16.32 6.15
N HIS A 134 -1.39 15.04 6.53
CA HIS A 134 -1.99 14.52 7.75
C HIS A 134 -0.94 14.19 8.83
N ALA A 135 0.33 14.56 8.62
CA ALA A 135 1.41 14.23 9.55
C ALA A 135 1.27 15.01 10.87
N GLY A 136 1.69 14.40 11.97
CA GLY A 136 1.69 15.04 13.30
C GLY A 136 0.31 15.17 13.95
N GLN A 137 -0.74 14.58 13.37
CA GLN A 137 -2.02 14.43 14.03
C GLN A 137 -1.88 13.51 15.26
N SER A 138 -2.49 13.90 16.38
CA SER A 138 -2.52 13.14 17.63
C SER A 138 -3.96 12.86 18.05
N ILE A 139 -4.18 11.75 18.75
CA ILE A 139 -5.50 11.38 19.25
C ILE A 139 -5.81 12.19 20.50
N ASP A 140 -6.91 12.95 20.49
CA ASP A 140 -7.42 13.62 21.69
C ASP A 140 -7.98 12.60 22.68
N LEU A 141 -7.21 12.32 23.73
CA LEU A 141 -7.57 11.37 24.80
C LEU A 141 -8.80 11.82 25.60
N SER A 142 -9.07 13.12 25.68
CA SER A 142 -10.23 13.66 26.39
C SER A 142 -11.54 13.41 25.63
N LEU A 143 -11.47 13.38 24.30
CA LEU A 143 -12.56 12.97 23.42
C LEU A 143 -12.66 11.45 23.38
N ALA A 144 -11.54 10.77 23.15
CA ALA A 144 -11.43 9.31 23.06
C ALA A 144 -11.99 8.59 24.30
N SER A 145 -11.71 9.10 25.51
CA SER A 145 -12.22 8.53 26.76
C SER A 145 -13.73 8.67 26.97
N LYS A 146 -14.38 9.62 26.28
CA LYS A 146 -15.84 9.83 26.32
C LYS A 146 -16.58 9.03 25.26
N LEU A 147 -15.85 8.53 24.26
CA LEU A 147 -16.37 7.61 23.27
C LEU A 147 -16.48 6.25 23.98
N ASP A 148 -17.67 5.97 24.50
CA ASP A 148 -18.03 4.72 25.18
C ASP A 148 -18.04 3.55 24.18
N ASN A 149 -16.83 3.18 23.71
CA ASN A 149 -16.65 2.21 22.64
C ASN A 149 -16.76 0.78 23.20
N HIS A 150 -17.79 0.08 22.75
CA HIS A 150 -18.05 -1.30 23.13
C HIS A 150 -17.55 -2.30 22.07
N PRO A 151 -17.36 -3.57 22.44
CA PRO A 151 -17.19 -4.64 21.46
C PRO A 151 -18.38 -4.69 20.48
N TYR A 152 -18.13 -5.30 19.32
CA TYR A 152 -19.17 -5.55 18.31
C TYR A 152 -20.44 -6.15 18.95
N PRO A 153 -21.65 -5.67 18.58
CA PRO A 153 -21.97 -4.78 17.46
C PRO A 153 -21.94 -3.27 17.75
N ASN A 154 -21.69 -2.86 19.00
CA ASN A 154 -21.90 -1.47 19.45
C ASN A 154 -20.61 -0.65 19.49
N TYR A 155 -19.68 -0.91 18.56
CA TYR A 155 -18.42 -0.16 18.53
C TYR A 155 -18.66 1.28 18.09
N VAL A 156 -17.89 2.18 18.70
CA VAL A 156 -17.90 3.62 18.39
C VAL A 156 -16.49 4.01 17.98
N ALA A 157 -16.34 4.29 16.68
CA ALA A 157 -15.07 4.69 16.10
C ALA A 157 -14.75 6.16 16.43
N TYR A 158 -13.45 6.48 16.47
CA TYR A 158 -12.99 7.85 16.71
C TYR A 158 -13.45 8.76 15.56
N PRO A 159 -14.26 9.80 15.82
CA PRO A 159 -14.94 10.56 14.78
C PRO A 159 -14.11 11.73 14.24
N ASP A 160 -13.09 12.15 14.97
CA ASP A 160 -12.37 13.38 14.65
C ASP A 160 -11.22 13.13 13.69
N LEU A 161 -11.00 14.13 12.82
CA LEU A 161 -10.00 14.17 11.76
C LEU A 161 -10.15 13.06 10.69
N LEU A 162 -9.54 13.34 9.53
CA LEU A 162 -9.26 12.33 8.53
C LEU A 162 -7.89 11.75 8.78
N TRP A 163 -7.75 10.44 8.61
CA TRP A 163 -6.53 9.73 8.92
C TRP A 163 -6.10 8.83 7.77
N THR A 164 -4.84 8.96 7.38
CA THR A 164 -4.16 7.90 6.63
C THR A 164 -3.86 6.73 7.58
N PRO A 165 -3.92 5.46 7.14
CA PRO A 165 -3.60 4.31 8.00
C PRO A 165 -2.23 4.44 8.71
N GLU A 166 -1.26 5.05 8.03
CA GLU A 166 0.07 5.43 8.52
C GLU A 166 0.02 6.26 9.80
N ASN A 167 -0.55 7.45 9.69
CA ASN A 167 -0.59 8.41 10.79
C ASN A 167 -1.53 7.95 11.91
N TRP A 168 -2.66 7.30 11.58
CA TRP A 168 -3.54 6.71 12.60
C TRP A 168 -2.78 5.72 13.46
N PHE A 169 -2.06 4.80 12.82
CA PHE A 169 -1.38 3.77 13.57
C PHE A 169 -0.19 4.29 14.36
N SER A 170 0.56 5.26 13.80
CA SER A 170 1.60 5.97 14.54
C SER A 170 1.02 6.62 15.80
N ALA A 171 -0.10 7.33 15.69
CA ALA A 171 -0.75 7.97 16.82
C ALA A 171 -1.28 6.97 17.86
N VAL A 172 -1.90 5.85 17.43
CA VAL A 172 -2.34 4.78 18.33
C VAL A 172 -1.16 4.18 19.09
N LEU A 173 -0.02 3.97 18.43
CA LEU A 173 1.18 3.39 19.06
C LEU A 173 1.87 4.34 20.03
N GLU A 174 1.63 5.64 19.94
CA GLU A 174 2.13 6.62 20.92
C GLU A 174 1.36 6.55 22.24
N LEU A 175 0.12 6.06 22.22
CA LEU A 175 -0.75 5.97 23.41
C LEU A 175 -0.26 4.96 24.45
N ASP A 176 -0.58 5.22 25.71
CA ASP A 176 -0.29 4.31 26.81
C ASP A 176 -1.28 3.15 26.83
N PHE A 177 -0.82 1.96 26.45
CA PHE A 177 -1.63 0.74 26.50
C PHE A 177 -1.65 0.16 27.91
N VAL A 178 -2.79 -0.45 28.28
CA VAL A 178 -2.90 -1.19 29.55
C VAL A 178 -1.92 -2.37 29.60
N ASP A 179 -1.73 -3.06 28.47
CA ASP A 179 -0.71 -4.11 28.32
C ASP A 179 0.46 -3.60 27.46
N ALA A 180 1.63 -3.48 28.07
CA ALA A 180 2.86 -3.05 27.40
C ALA A 180 3.34 -4.03 26.31
N GLY A 181 2.86 -5.28 26.30
CA GLY A 181 3.13 -6.27 25.25
C GLY A 181 2.55 -5.87 23.88
N VAL A 182 1.39 -5.21 23.89
CA VAL A 182 0.65 -4.76 22.69
C VAL A 182 1.52 -3.86 21.81
N ARG A 183 2.27 -2.93 22.41
CA ARG A 183 3.17 -2.03 21.69
C ARG A 183 4.32 -2.79 21.00
N ARG A 184 4.83 -3.87 21.60
CA ARG A 184 5.92 -4.68 20.99
C ARG A 184 5.40 -5.51 19.82
N ASP A 185 4.27 -6.18 19.99
CA ASP A 185 3.70 -7.07 18.96
C ASP A 185 3.20 -6.29 17.74
N HIS A 186 2.63 -5.09 17.97
CA HIS A 186 2.15 -4.23 16.90
C HIS A 186 3.22 -3.25 16.39
N GLY A 187 4.19 -2.86 17.20
CA GLY A 187 5.32 -2.02 16.80
C GLY A 187 6.20 -2.67 15.73
N VAL A 188 6.38 -3.99 15.76
CA VAL A 188 7.10 -4.72 14.69
C VAL A 188 6.32 -4.68 13.38
N ARG A 189 4.98 -4.82 13.43
CA ARG A 189 4.11 -4.71 12.24
C ARG A 189 4.07 -3.28 11.71
N SER A 190 4.11 -2.29 12.59
CA SER A 190 4.23 -0.87 12.24
C SER A 190 5.58 -0.50 11.67
N ALA A 191 6.66 -1.11 12.15
CA ALA A 191 7.99 -0.84 11.62
C ALA A 191 8.07 -1.27 10.15
N VAL A 192 7.50 -2.43 9.79
CA VAL A 192 7.38 -2.88 8.38
C VAL A 192 6.54 -1.89 7.56
N PHE A 193 5.50 -1.30 8.16
CA PHE A 193 4.63 -0.32 7.53
C PHE A 193 5.29 1.06 7.36
N CYS A 194 5.97 1.58 8.38
CA CYS A 194 6.74 2.82 8.35
C CYS A 194 7.98 2.73 7.43
N ILE A 195 8.61 1.55 7.32
CA ILE A 195 9.72 1.30 6.38
C ILE A 195 9.29 1.53 4.92
N MET A 196 8.00 1.38 4.61
CA MET A 196 7.46 1.54 3.25
C MET A 196 7.48 2.98 2.75
N LEU A 197 7.28 3.97 3.64
CA LEU A 197 7.11 5.38 3.26
C LEU A 197 8.24 6.30 3.74
N ARG A 198 9.09 5.85 4.67
CA ARG A 198 10.32 6.58 5.07
C ARG A 198 11.54 6.27 4.19
N ARG A 199 11.40 5.44 3.16
CA ARG A 199 12.51 4.92 2.34
C ARG A 199 12.80 5.68 1.04
N TRP A 200 12.16 6.83 0.81
CA TRP A 200 12.53 7.76 -0.26
C TRP A 200 12.70 9.16 0.30
#